data_AF-A0A2D5CT92-F1
#
_entry.id   AF-A0A2D5CT92-F1
#
_cell.length_a   1.000
_cell.length_b   1.000
_cell.length_c   1.000
_cell.angle_alpha   90.00
_cell.angle_beta   90.00
_cell.angle_gamma   90.00
#
_symmetry.space_group_name_H-M   'P 1'
#
loop_
_entity.id
_entity.type
_entity.pdbx_description
1 polymer ?
#
loop_
_entity_poly.entity_id
_entity_poly.type
_entity_poly.pdbx_seq_one_letter_code
_entity_poly.pdbx_strand_id
1 'polypeptide(L)'
;LPNAMRLRGDLQYLAGCDQLAWVDVSALGDVCAFALCDPVAVSGVAPVSQYWPVVFSAAFSQTLSPARWRRIRWRFLRVHFQYLCAFDCPNDYDYFQITAGPLTLRQRLGSRASSPSCITEAVSKYTAVRP
;
A
#
# COMPACT_ATOMS: atom_id res chain seq x y z
N LEU A 1 -19.93 4.29 3.29
CA LEU A 1 -20.81 3.43 2.48
C LEU A 1 -21.53 2.44 3.40
N PRO A 2 -22.77 2.71 3.84
CA PRO A 2 -23.48 1.84 4.79
C PRO A 2 -23.58 0.39 4.28
N ASN A 3 -23.99 0.22 3.02
CA ASN A 3 -24.29 -1.10 2.45
C ASN A 3 -23.07 -1.85 1.88
N ALA A 4 -21.84 -1.34 2.07
CA ALA A 4 -20.61 -1.96 1.55
C ALA A 4 -20.12 -3.13 2.44
N MET A 5 -21.05 -3.93 2.95
CA MET A 5 -20.77 -5.04 3.88
C MET A 5 -19.91 -6.12 3.20
N ARG A 6 -20.21 -6.44 1.93
CA ARG A 6 -19.41 -7.38 1.15
C ARG A 6 -17.95 -6.95 1.03
N LEU A 7 -17.69 -5.72 0.58
CA LEU A 7 -16.33 -5.18 0.46
C LEU A 7 -15.58 -5.24 1.80
N ARG A 8 -16.24 -4.86 2.89
CA ARG A 8 -15.67 -4.92 4.24
C ARG A 8 -15.39 -6.35 4.70
N GLY A 9 -16.29 -7.29 4.39
CA GLY A 9 -16.09 -8.71 4.64
C GLY A 9 -14.92 -9.28 3.85
N ASP A 10 -14.77 -8.90 2.57
CA ASP A 10 -13.65 -9.31 1.72
C ASP A 10 -12.33 -8.74 2.26
N LEU A 11 -12.28 -7.46 2.67
CA LEU A 11 -11.11 -6.87 3.32
C LEU A 11 -10.73 -7.63 4.59
N GLN A 12 -11.69 -7.88 5.48
CA GLN A 12 -11.45 -8.62 6.73
C GLN A 12 -10.93 -10.04 6.46
N TYR A 13 -11.54 -10.75 5.50
CA TYR A 13 -11.15 -12.11 5.15
C TYR A 13 -9.73 -12.16 4.57
N LEU A 14 -9.43 -11.31 3.59
CA LEU A 14 -8.12 -11.29 2.94
C LEU A 14 -7.01 -10.86 3.91
N ALA A 15 -7.30 -9.91 4.80
CA ALA A 15 -6.37 -9.44 5.83
C ALA A 15 -5.98 -10.55 6.83
N GLY A 16 -6.89 -11.48 7.10
CA GLY A 16 -6.68 -12.63 7.98
C GLY A 16 -6.16 -13.89 7.28
N CYS A 17 -5.98 -13.85 5.96
CA CYS A 17 -5.58 -15.02 5.16
C CYS A 17 -4.05 -15.11 5.02
N ASP A 18 -3.42 -16.05 5.73
CA ASP A 18 -1.98 -16.33 5.58
C ASP A 18 -1.62 -17.13 4.31
N GLN A 19 -2.56 -17.38 3.40
CA GLN A 19 -2.23 -18.01 2.10
C GLN A 19 -1.93 -16.95 1.01
N LEU A 20 -2.30 -15.69 1.23
CA LEU A 20 -2.05 -14.56 0.34
C LEU A 20 -0.83 -13.78 0.83
N ALA A 21 -0.13 -13.03 -0.03
CA ALA A 21 0.70 -11.91 0.40
C ALA A 21 0.11 -10.64 -0.20
N TRP A 22 -0.07 -9.61 0.63
CA TRP A 22 -0.64 -8.33 0.19
C TRP A 22 0.19 -7.18 0.74
N VAL A 23 0.67 -6.36 -0.19
CA VAL A 23 1.45 -5.17 0.06
C VAL A 23 0.70 -3.96 -0.51
N ASP A 24 0.62 -2.90 0.28
CA ASP A 24 0.12 -1.59 -0.15
C ASP A 24 1.30 -0.61 -0.21
N VAL A 25 1.58 -0.07 -1.39
CA VAL A 25 2.68 0.88 -1.58
C VAL A 25 2.11 2.20 -2.04
N SER A 26 2.40 3.25 -1.27
CA SER A 26 1.99 4.61 -1.59
C SER A 26 3.12 5.59 -1.25
N ALA A 27 2.90 6.89 -1.37
CA ALA A 27 3.92 7.90 -1.13
C ALA A 27 3.24 9.21 -0.77
N LEU A 28 3.79 9.92 0.21
CA LEU A 28 3.27 11.22 0.66
C LEU A 28 3.21 12.28 -0.45
N GLY A 29 4.04 12.14 -1.48
CA GLY A 29 4.05 13.05 -2.64
C GLY A 29 3.00 12.74 -3.71
N ASP A 30 2.29 11.60 -3.61
CA ASP A 30 1.21 11.26 -4.54
C ASP A 30 -0.14 11.76 -4.02
N VAL A 31 -0.66 12.80 -4.66
CA VAL A 31 -1.94 13.43 -4.32
C VAL A 31 -3.16 12.63 -4.78
N CYS A 32 -2.95 11.56 -5.56
CA CYS A 32 -4.00 10.71 -6.10
C CYS A 32 -4.21 9.43 -5.26
N ALA A 33 -3.47 9.25 -4.17
CA ALA A 33 -3.56 8.09 -3.29
C ALA A 33 -3.78 8.50 -1.83
N PHE A 34 -4.40 7.62 -1.05
CA PHE A 34 -4.42 7.73 0.42
C PHE A 34 -3.08 7.24 0.96
N ALA A 35 -2.13 8.16 1.08
CA ALA A 35 -0.77 7.82 1.46
C ALA A 35 -0.71 7.14 2.84
N LEU A 36 -0.13 5.94 2.85
CA LEU A 36 0.18 5.12 4.02
C LEU A 36 -1.02 4.76 4.89
N CYS A 37 -2.22 4.69 4.31
CA CYS A 37 -3.40 4.17 5.02
C CYS A 37 -3.47 2.64 4.89
N ASP A 38 -3.61 1.93 6.00
CA ASP A 38 -4.02 0.52 5.97
C ASP A 38 -5.53 0.44 5.66
N PRO A 39 -5.93 -0.03 4.46
CA PRO A 39 -7.33 -0.02 4.03
C PRO A 39 -8.24 -0.89 4.91
N VAL A 40 -7.70 -1.91 5.60
CA VAL A 40 -8.45 -2.81 6.47
C VAL A 40 -8.67 -2.14 7.82
N ALA A 41 -7.60 -1.60 8.40
CA ALA A 41 -7.64 -0.97 9.71
C ALA A 41 -8.45 0.34 9.71
N VAL A 42 -8.21 1.24 8.73
CA VAL A 42 -8.96 2.52 8.65
C VAL A 42 -10.46 2.32 8.38
N SER A 43 -10.82 1.18 7.79
CA SER A 43 -12.22 0.76 7.59
C SER A 43 -12.86 0.17 8.84
N GLY A 44 -12.10 -0.08 9.91
CA GLY A 44 -12.58 -0.63 11.18
C GLY A 44 -12.94 -2.12 11.12
N VAL A 45 -12.35 -2.88 10.19
CA VAL A 45 -12.68 -4.29 9.96
C VAL A 45 -11.50 -5.23 10.07
N ALA A 46 -10.37 -4.74 10.60
CA ALA A 46 -9.20 -5.52 10.94
C ALA A 46 -9.59 -6.78 11.76
N PRO A 47 -9.19 -7.99 11.32
CA PRO A 47 -9.40 -9.20 12.11
C PRO A 47 -8.47 -9.22 13.34
N VAL A 48 -8.79 -10.06 14.33
CA VAL A 48 -7.95 -10.23 15.55
C VAL A 48 -6.52 -10.64 15.19
N SER A 49 -6.37 -11.52 14.20
CA SER A 49 -5.08 -11.90 13.63
C SER A 49 -4.97 -11.34 12.22
N GLN A 50 -4.43 -10.13 12.12
CA GLN A 50 -4.19 -9.47 10.83
C GLN A 50 -2.77 -9.77 10.36
N TYR A 51 -2.67 -10.40 9.19
CA TYR A 51 -1.39 -10.65 8.51
C TYR A 51 -1.07 -9.57 7.46
N TRP A 52 -2.11 -8.93 6.90
CA TRP A 52 -1.99 -8.06 5.73
C TRP A 52 -2.88 -6.81 5.84
N PRO A 53 -2.61 -5.74 5.07
CA PRO A 53 -1.43 -5.54 4.21
C PRO A 53 -0.17 -5.11 4.97
N VAL A 54 1.00 -5.35 4.35
CA VAL A 54 2.22 -4.58 4.66
C VAL A 54 2.14 -3.26 3.90
N VAL A 55 2.05 -2.14 4.63
CA VAL A 55 1.86 -0.80 4.05
C VAL A 55 3.17 -0.02 4.12
N PHE A 56 3.68 0.49 3.00
CA PHE A 56 4.90 1.29 3.05
C PHE A 56 5.08 2.32 1.94
N SER A 57 6.02 3.22 2.17
CA SER A 57 6.31 4.33 1.26
C SER A 57 7.29 3.93 0.16
N ALA A 58 6.96 4.20 -1.10
CA ALA A 58 7.94 4.19 -2.19
C ALA A 58 8.95 5.37 -2.11
N ALA A 59 8.77 6.28 -1.15
CA ALA A 59 9.72 7.33 -0.76
C ALA A 59 10.34 8.09 -1.96
N PHE A 60 9.51 8.63 -2.86
CA PHE A 60 9.93 9.23 -4.13
C PHE A 60 11.07 10.27 -4.02
N SER A 61 11.14 11.03 -2.93
CA SER A 61 12.23 11.99 -2.70
C SER A 61 13.60 11.35 -2.43
N GLN A 62 13.62 10.06 -2.07
CA GLN A 62 14.80 9.26 -1.78
C GLN A 62 15.10 8.25 -2.89
N THR A 63 14.06 7.76 -3.58
CA THR A 63 14.18 6.71 -4.61
C THR A 63 14.33 7.23 -6.03
N LEU A 64 14.11 8.54 -6.23
CA LEU A 64 14.41 9.25 -7.46
C LEU A 64 15.57 10.21 -7.24
N SER A 65 16.42 10.36 -8.25
CA SER A 65 17.46 11.38 -8.25
C SER A 65 16.84 12.77 -8.06
N PRO A 66 17.55 13.70 -7.36
CA PRO A 66 17.04 15.06 -7.15
C PRO A 66 16.68 15.80 -8.45
N ALA A 67 17.39 15.50 -9.54
CA ALA A 67 17.09 16.06 -10.86
C ALA A 67 15.77 15.53 -11.44
N ARG A 68 15.51 14.21 -11.35
CA ARG A 68 14.25 13.60 -11.81
C ARG A 68 13.08 14.02 -10.93
N TRP A 69 13.25 14.02 -9.61
CA TRP A 69 12.20 14.44 -8.68
C TRP A 69 11.75 15.89 -8.94
N ARG A 70 12.69 16.84 -9.06
CA ARG A 70 12.37 18.24 -9.41
C ARG A 70 11.58 18.38 -10.70
N ARG A 71 11.83 17.51 -11.69
CA ARG A 71 11.14 17.52 -12.99
C ARG A 71 9.71 17.04 -12.93
N ILE A 72 9.40 16.09 -12.02
CA ILE A 72 8.08 15.43 -12.00
C ILE A 72 7.19 15.83 -10.82
N ARG A 73 7.72 16.36 -9.71
CA ARG A 73 6.98 16.56 -8.45
C ARG A 73 5.67 17.38 -8.54
N TRP A 74 5.53 18.22 -9.56
CA TRP A 74 4.32 19.03 -9.80
C TRP A 74 3.43 18.50 -10.92
N ARG A 75 3.82 17.38 -11.54
CA ARG A 75 3.06 16.71 -12.59
C ARG A 75 2.30 15.57 -11.93
N PHE A 76 1.18 15.87 -11.27
CA PHE A 76 0.47 14.94 -10.37
C PHE A 76 0.21 13.57 -10.98
N LEU A 77 -0.35 13.49 -12.20
CA LEU A 77 -0.56 12.20 -12.87
C LEU A 77 0.76 11.48 -13.19
N ARG A 78 1.83 12.22 -13.50
CA ARG A 78 3.15 11.61 -13.73
C ARG A 78 3.73 11.04 -12.43
N VAL A 79 3.52 11.70 -11.29
CA VAL A 79 3.90 11.19 -9.96
C VAL A 79 3.08 9.95 -9.64
N HIS A 80 1.78 9.99 -9.87
CA HIS A 80 0.88 8.84 -9.65
C HIS A 80 1.26 7.62 -10.50
N PHE A 81 1.62 7.81 -11.77
CA PHE A 81 2.08 6.69 -12.61
C PHE A 81 3.56 6.33 -12.41
N GLN A 82 4.29 7.03 -11.54
CA GLN A 82 5.71 6.74 -11.31
C GLN A 82 5.93 5.37 -10.64
N TYR A 83 4.95 4.84 -9.89
CA TYR A 83 5.03 3.49 -9.32
C TYR A 83 5.26 2.40 -10.36
N LEU A 84 4.79 2.60 -11.60
CA LEU A 84 4.93 1.63 -12.69
C LEU A 84 6.20 1.86 -13.54
N CYS A 85 7.00 2.86 -13.18
CA CYS A 85 8.19 3.27 -13.91
C CYS A 85 9.47 2.92 -13.12
N ALA A 86 10.61 2.93 -13.82
CA ALA A 86 11.90 2.74 -13.18
C ALA A 86 12.21 3.86 -12.18
N PHE A 87 12.71 3.45 -11.02
CA PHE A 87 13.31 4.31 -10.00
C PHE A 87 14.82 4.33 -10.16
N ASP A 88 15.46 5.41 -9.70
CA ASP A 88 16.93 5.50 -9.76
C ASP A 88 17.55 4.65 -8.64
N CYS A 89 16.94 4.66 -7.46
CA CYS A 89 17.32 3.86 -6.29
C CYS A 89 16.04 3.27 -5.66
N PRO A 90 15.49 2.16 -6.16
CA PRO A 90 14.16 1.69 -5.77
C PRO A 90 14.00 1.30 -4.28
N ASN A 91 15.09 1.10 -3.54
CA ASN A 91 15.07 0.51 -2.19
C ASN A 91 14.24 -0.79 -2.21
N ASP A 92 13.25 -0.91 -1.33
CA ASP A 92 12.34 -2.07 -1.25
C ASP A 92 11.31 -2.13 -2.39
N TYR A 93 11.07 -1.00 -3.10
CA TYR A 93 10.03 -0.90 -4.14
C TYR A 93 10.63 -0.78 -5.54
N ASP A 94 10.84 -1.94 -6.16
CA ASP A 94 11.16 -2.06 -7.58
C ASP A 94 10.02 -2.81 -8.30
N TYR A 95 9.23 -2.06 -9.07
CA TYR A 95 8.07 -2.61 -9.78
C TYR A 95 8.42 -3.79 -10.69
N PHE A 96 9.54 -3.71 -11.42
CA PHE A 96 9.94 -4.75 -12.35
C PHE A 96 10.42 -6.00 -11.62
N GLN A 97 11.20 -5.83 -10.55
CA GLN A 97 11.62 -6.95 -9.72
C GLN A 97 10.47 -7.60 -8.94
N ILE A 98 9.45 -6.83 -8.56
CA ILE A 98 8.26 -7.35 -7.88
C ILE A 98 7.36 -8.12 -8.85
N THR A 99 7.15 -7.62 -10.06
CA THR A 99 6.16 -8.18 -11.00
C THR A 99 6.74 -9.16 -12.02
N ALA A 100 8.02 -9.02 -12.37
CA ALA A 100 8.70 -9.83 -13.38
C ALA A 100 9.99 -10.49 -12.85
N GLY A 101 10.28 -10.35 -11.56
CA GLY A 101 11.43 -11.01 -10.92
C GLY A 101 11.17 -12.47 -10.56
N PRO A 102 12.21 -13.21 -10.18
CA PRO A 102 12.12 -14.65 -9.88
C PRO A 102 11.53 -14.97 -8.51
N LEU A 103 11.36 -13.96 -7.63
CA LEU A 103 10.84 -14.13 -6.28
C LEU A 103 9.35 -13.81 -6.25
N THR A 104 8.57 -14.63 -5.54
CA THR A 104 7.19 -14.29 -5.19
C THR A 104 7.14 -13.05 -4.29
N LEU A 105 5.99 -12.37 -4.25
CA LEU A 105 5.79 -11.20 -3.38
C LEU A 105 6.09 -11.52 -1.91
N ARG A 106 5.66 -12.71 -1.43
CA ARG A 106 5.93 -13.18 -0.07
C ARG A 106 7.42 -13.39 0.18
N GLN A 107 8.15 -14.00 -0.74
CA GLN A 107 9.60 -14.20 -0.60
C GLN A 107 10.35 -12.86 -0.54
N ARG A 108 9.88 -11.86 -1.30
CA ARG A 108 10.54 -10.56 -1.37
C ARG A 108 10.22 -9.65 -0.18
N LEU A 109 8.96 -9.58 0.23
CA LEU A 109 8.46 -8.56 1.16
C LEU A 109 7.74 -9.14 2.39
N GLY A 110 7.65 -10.46 2.54
CA GLY A 110 6.88 -11.09 3.61
C GLY A 110 7.42 -10.87 5.03
N SER A 111 8.71 -10.57 5.18
CA SER A 111 9.33 -10.21 6.47
C SER A 111 9.38 -8.70 6.73
N ARG A 112 8.89 -7.89 5.79
CA ARG A 112 8.95 -6.45 5.88
C ARG A 112 7.84 -5.94 6.80
N ALA A 113 8.20 -5.15 7.81
CA ALA A 113 7.21 -4.43 8.62
C ALA A 113 6.61 -3.25 7.85
N SER A 114 5.37 -2.85 8.15
CA SER A 114 4.80 -1.60 7.62
C SER A 114 5.63 -0.38 8.01
N SER A 115 5.57 0.70 7.22
CA SER A 115 6.21 1.97 7.56
C SER A 115 5.69 2.50 8.92
N PRO A 116 6.54 3.11 9.77
CA PRO A 116 6.11 3.63 11.07
C PRO A 116 5.00 4.69 11.00
N SER A 117 4.92 5.40 9.88
CA SER A 117 3.86 6.39 9.61
C SER A 117 2.62 5.80 8.95
N CYS A 118 2.43 4.47 9.01
CA CYS A 118 1.21 3.80 8.56
C CYS A 118 0.04 4.25 9.45
N ILE A 119 -1.03 4.69 8.82
CA ILE A 119 -2.26 5.13 9.46
C ILE A 119 -3.18 3.92 9.59
N THR A 120 -3.50 3.56 10.82
CA THR A 120 -4.35 2.41 11.15
C THR A 120 -5.58 2.80 11.98
N GLU A 121 -5.75 4.08 12.32
CA GLU A 121 -6.89 4.56 13.09
C GLU A 121 -8.18 4.37 12.29
N ALA A 122 -9.16 3.69 12.91
CA ALA A 122 -10.45 3.45 12.28
C ALA A 122 -11.25 4.75 12.19
N VAL A 123 -11.59 5.16 10.96
CA VAL A 123 -12.35 6.40 10.70
C VAL A 123 -13.74 6.15 10.11
N SER A 124 -14.02 4.91 9.70
CA SER A 124 -15.32 4.56 9.12
C SER A 124 -16.43 4.49 10.17
N LYS A 125 -17.55 5.17 9.92
CA LYS A 125 -18.79 5.03 10.70
C LYS A 125 -19.50 3.69 10.49
N TYR A 126 -19.07 2.88 9.51
CA TYR A 126 -19.70 1.62 9.13
C TYR A 126 -18.69 0.49 9.12
N THR A 127 -18.86 -0.49 10.00
CA THR A 127 -17.92 -1.62 10.19
C THR A 127 -18.58 -2.98 9.99
N ALA A 128 -19.90 -3.05 9.77
CA ALA A 128 -20.60 -4.31 9.54
C ALA A 128 -20.08 -5.03 8.28
N VAL A 129 -19.67 -6.29 8.44
CA VAL A 129 -19.11 -7.16 7.39
C VAL A 129 -20.12 -8.18 6.84
N ARG A 130 -21.28 -8.29 7.49
CA ARG A 130 -22.39 -9.16 7.10
C ARG A 130 -23.70 -8.36 7.19
N PRO A 131 -24.74 -8.75 6.42
CA PRO A 131 -26.09 -8.19 6.53
C PRO A 131 -26.64 -8.21 7.96
#